data_AF-A0A1Y5YZR1-F1
#
_entry.id   AF-A0A1Y5YZR1-F1
#
_cell.length_a   1.000
_cell.length_b   1.000
_cell.length_c   1.000
_cell.angle_alpha   90.00
_cell.angle_beta   90.00
_cell.angle_gamma   90.00
#
_symmetry.space_group_name_H-M   'P 1'
#
loop_
_entity.id
_entity.type
_entity.pdbx_description
1 polymer ?
#
loop_
_entity_poly.entity_id
_entity_poly.type
_entity_poly.pdbx_seq_one_letter_code
_entity_poly.pdbx_strand_id
1 'polypeptide(L)'
;MQKREKVFSLRKELGKKLKNNGFSKELMDIQLKFRKPINQYSTAELKEETLKALIKYYRRKIEQVTSYKELEEIIEGIPFSRQSIEISEIEAEGYSSAIHLLTEINPKLKERRNDYKERFTVQNFKELLPINIKVKKFSNNKQQFLEKTGIAFGKIPIRKSAHLRSYRIKTDYKSYRLIDLGTLLAEAFLENSLELFIISNPELYEYQGIKFCFENKMENGNVVDVYVDMKIDNMNAEGRMVFEKLKKFKYISANAELNIIPVVDETRSFYKLYLNSEYNVIHNFNDLHYKIMLREFIDRQENIKKHIKIRGDKATVYARFFETKKHINKSTFKVMKNNCFKENFGYVELDNDVDLMKFKKIEREFLEFKKVVPLPELNDHSFRVKKLGRIKADGVYVSSPVKALIVDIAAPNSFAHECLHLIDYTVMKDSTLLSEGIRFRPIVDRYIELVSKKVDSLENGDAFKSQWFSNKKYNKDYYLDYSEIFARAGEMYLFYIAKIETSFLYDNYNSIVFPKDDELMNMISDYFKWLFLKLKAQLPKKERSIMKILNDTKSSVDTLSAAPLEYVINSDGQLTLF
;
A
#
# COMPACT_ATOMS: atom_id res chain seq x y z
N MET A 1 6.11 -20.64 23.49
CA MET A 1 4.72 -20.39 23.07
C MET A 1 4.52 -19.06 22.33
N GLN A 2 5.00 -17.92 22.84
CA GLN A 2 4.74 -16.56 22.30
C GLN A 2 5.16 -16.28 20.83
N LYS A 3 6.22 -16.90 20.29
CA LYS A 3 6.69 -16.60 18.93
C LYS A 3 5.77 -17.17 17.83
N ARG A 4 5.19 -18.36 18.03
CA ARG A 4 4.27 -18.99 17.06
C ARG A 4 2.92 -18.26 17.02
N GLU A 5 2.38 -17.86 18.17
CA GLU A 5 1.14 -17.06 18.27
C GLU A 5 1.31 -15.69 17.61
N LYS A 6 2.46 -15.03 17.81
CA LYS A 6 2.76 -13.74 17.17
C LYS A 6 2.87 -13.84 15.64
N VAL A 7 3.54 -14.87 15.13
CA VAL A 7 3.64 -15.12 13.68
C VAL A 7 2.25 -15.41 13.08
N PHE A 8 1.44 -16.22 13.77
CA PHE A 8 0.07 -16.52 13.36
C PHE A 8 -0.81 -15.26 13.34
N SER A 9 -0.70 -14.40 14.35
CA SER A 9 -1.42 -13.12 14.43
C SER A 9 -1.05 -12.17 13.28
N LEU A 10 0.24 -11.98 12.99
CA LEU A 10 0.71 -11.14 11.89
C LEU A 10 0.29 -11.70 10.51
N ARG A 11 0.32 -13.02 10.33
CA ARG A 11 -0.13 -13.67 9.09
C ARG A 11 -1.64 -13.52 8.89
N LYS A 12 -2.44 -13.65 9.96
CA LYS A 12 -3.90 -13.41 9.92
C LYS A 12 -4.21 -11.95 9.59
N GLU A 13 -3.46 -11.01 10.17
CA GLU A 13 -3.59 -9.59 9.86
C GLU A 13 -3.22 -9.28 8.40
N LEU A 14 -2.12 -9.84 7.90
CA LEU A 14 -1.72 -9.70 6.49
C LEU A 14 -2.80 -10.20 5.55
N GLY A 15 -3.35 -11.39 5.80
CA GLY A 15 -4.45 -11.91 5.00
C GLY A 15 -5.69 -11.01 5.04
N LYS A 16 -5.99 -10.37 6.18
CA LYS A 16 -7.10 -9.40 6.31
C LYS A 16 -6.80 -8.12 5.53
N LYS A 17 -5.61 -7.53 5.67
CA LYS A 17 -5.22 -6.30 4.96
C LYS A 17 -5.21 -6.50 3.45
N LEU A 18 -4.65 -7.60 2.97
CA LEU A 18 -4.68 -7.96 1.55
C LEU A 18 -6.12 -8.06 1.06
N LYS A 19 -6.97 -8.83 1.74
CA LYS A 19 -8.39 -8.97 1.36
C LYS A 19 -9.13 -7.63 1.33
N ASN A 20 -8.94 -6.78 2.35
CA ASN A 20 -9.57 -5.46 2.42
C ASN A 20 -9.15 -4.54 1.26
N ASN A 21 -7.96 -4.76 0.68
CA ASN A 21 -7.44 -4.01 -0.45
C ASN A 21 -7.70 -4.69 -1.81
N GLY A 22 -8.52 -5.76 -1.86
CA GLY A 22 -8.85 -6.46 -3.11
C GLY A 22 -7.81 -7.46 -3.59
N PHE A 23 -6.89 -7.87 -2.73
CA PHE A 23 -5.85 -8.85 -3.04
C PHE A 23 -6.24 -10.27 -2.62
N SER A 24 -5.80 -11.26 -3.40
CA SER A 24 -5.88 -12.66 -3.00
C SER A 24 -4.96 -12.95 -1.80
N LYS A 25 -5.41 -13.84 -0.92
CA LYS A 25 -4.61 -14.36 0.21
C LYS A 25 -3.33 -15.03 -0.28
N GLU A 26 -3.33 -15.57 -1.49
CA GLU A 26 -2.22 -16.33 -2.05
C GLU A 26 -1.01 -15.43 -2.33
N LEU A 27 -1.24 -14.12 -2.46
CA LEU A 27 -0.17 -13.14 -2.51
C LEU A 27 0.71 -13.15 -1.26
N MET A 28 0.23 -13.63 -0.11
CA MET A 28 1.06 -13.76 1.09
C MET A 28 2.33 -14.58 0.85
N ASP A 29 2.24 -15.63 0.04
CA ASP A 29 3.33 -16.58 -0.20
C ASP A 29 4.07 -16.33 -1.52
N ILE A 30 3.55 -15.43 -2.37
CA ILE A 30 4.19 -15.03 -3.63
C ILE A 30 5.19 -13.90 -3.38
N GLN A 31 6.41 -14.06 -3.89
CA GLN A 31 7.43 -13.01 -3.90
C GLN A 31 7.73 -12.59 -5.34
N LEU A 32 7.42 -11.33 -5.67
CA LEU A 32 7.76 -10.74 -6.95
C LEU A 32 9.13 -10.07 -6.84
N LYS A 33 10.13 -10.61 -7.55
CA LYS A 33 11.49 -10.07 -7.57
C LYS A 33 11.80 -9.50 -8.94
N PHE A 34 12.00 -8.20 -9.00
CA PHE A 34 12.35 -7.47 -10.22
C PHE A 34 13.84 -7.14 -10.27
N ARG A 35 14.42 -7.08 -11.48
CA ARG A 35 15.85 -6.84 -11.68
C ARG A 35 16.21 -5.35 -11.62
N LYS A 36 15.27 -4.48 -11.97
CA LYS A 36 15.36 -3.03 -11.87
C LYS A 36 14.16 -2.49 -11.06
N PRO A 37 14.19 -1.23 -10.60
CA PRO A 37 13.01 -0.59 -10.03
C PRO A 37 11.78 -0.70 -10.94
N ILE A 38 10.59 -0.93 -10.35
CA ILE A 38 9.34 -1.15 -11.10
C ILE A 38 9.01 0.04 -12.01
N ASN A 39 9.35 1.26 -11.60
CA ASN A 39 9.12 2.47 -12.37
C ASN A 39 9.90 2.52 -13.70
N GLN A 40 10.97 1.75 -13.84
CA GLN A 40 11.80 1.67 -15.05
C GLN A 40 11.34 0.60 -16.05
N TYR A 41 10.30 -0.18 -15.73
CA TYR A 41 9.70 -1.12 -16.68
C TYR A 41 8.59 -0.46 -17.46
N SER A 42 8.52 -0.75 -18.77
CA SER A 42 7.28 -0.55 -19.52
C SER A 42 6.20 -1.50 -18.97
N THR A 43 4.92 -1.19 -19.19
CA THR A 43 3.83 -2.07 -18.73
C THR A 43 3.96 -3.49 -19.29
N ALA A 44 4.34 -3.62 -20.56
CA ALA A 44 4.50 -4.91 -21.21
C ALA A 44 5.62 -5.74 -20.56
N GLU A 45 6.79 -5.11 -20.33
CA GLU A 45 7.91 -5.76 -19.63
C GLU A 45 7.51 -6.15 -18.20
N LEU A 46 6.81 -5.27 -17.48
CA LEU A 46 6.39 -5.51 -16.10
C LEU A 46 5.41 -6.68 -16.01
N LYS A 47 4.46 -6.77 -16.94
CA LYS A 47 3.52 -7.89 -17.06
C LYS A 47 4.27 -9.19 -17.35
N GLU A 48 5.25 -9.16 -18.25
CA GLU A 48 6.05 -10.33 -18.58
C GLU A 48 6.89 -10.82 -17.39
N GLU A 49 7.59 -9.93 -16.69
CA GLU A 49 8.40 -10.30 -15.52
C GLU A 49 7.53 -10.81 -14.36
N THR A 50 6.34 -10.21 -14.17
CA THR A 50 5.35 -10.69 -13.20
C THR A 50 4.88 -12.10 -13.53
N LEU A 51 4.51 -12.36 -14.80
CA LEU A 51 4.11 -13.69 -15.25
C LEU A 51 5.26 -14.69 -15.10
N LYS A 52 6.51 -14.35 -15.44
CA LYS A 52 7.67 -15.23 -15.23
C LYS A 52 7.82 -15.64 -13.77
N ALA A 53 7.66 -14.71 -12.83
CA ALA A 53 7.71 -14.99 -11.40
C ALA A 53 6.57 -15.92 -10.96
N LEU A 54 5.34 -15.66 -11.41
CA LEU A 54 4.17 -16.48 -11.10
C LEU A 54 4.26 -17.89 -11.71
N ILE A 55 4.70 -18.02 -12.96
CA ILE A 55 4.93 -19.32 -13.62
C ILE A 55 5.94 -20.14 -12.81
N LYS A 56 7.03 -19.52 -12.37
CA LYS A 56 8.04 -20.20 -11.54
C LYS A 56 7.47 -20.62 -10.19
N TYR A 57 6.63 -19.79 -9.57
CA TYR A 57 5.94 -20.11 -8.32
C TYR A 57 5.01 -21.33 -8.49
N TYR A 58 4.09 -21.29 -9.46
CA TYR A 58 3.12 -22.36 -9.66
C TYR A 58 3.78 -23.67 -10.11
N ARG A 59 4.81 -23.63 -10.97
CA ARG A 59 5.55 -24.83 -11.37
C ARG A 59 6.20 -25.52 -10.17
N ARG A 60 6.84 -24.76 -9.27
CA ARG A 60 7.41 -25.32 -8.04
C ARG A 60 6.35 -25.92 -7.12
N LYS A 61 5.18 -25.28 -7.03
CA LYS A 61 4.06 -25.79 -6.23
C LYS A 61 3.54 -27.11 -6.80
N ILE A 62 3.35 -27.17 -8.12
CA ILE A 62 2.89 -28.38 -8.83
C ILE A 62 3.92 -29.52 -8.80
N GLU A 63 5.22 -29.24 -8.88
CA GLU A 63 6.28 -30.25 -8.81
C GLU A 63 6.20 -31.11 -7.53
N GLN A 64 5.75 -30.50 -6.43
CA GLN A 64 5.61 -31.12 -5.12
C GLN A 64 4.35 -31.98 -4.98
N VAL A 65 3.40 -31.86 -5.91
CA VAL A 65 2.11 -32.54 -5.81
C VAL A 65 2.22 -34.03 -6.13
N THR A 66 1.50 -34.85 -5.36
CA THR A 66 1.45 -36.32 -5.53
C THR A 66 0.09 -36.86 -5.93
N SER A 67 -0.98 -36.05 -5.84
CA SER A 67 -2.36 -36.49 -6.09
C SER A 67 -3.17 -35.46 -6.88
N TYR A 68 -4.27 -35.88 -7.51
CA TYR A 68 -5.19 -34.95 -8.19
C TYR A 68 -5.84 -33.97 -7.22
N LYS A 69 -6.19 -34.44 -6.01
CA LYS A 69 -6.75 -33.60 -4.96
C LYS A 69 -5.85 -32.43 -4.57
N GLU A 70 -4.55 -32.67 -4.44
CA GLU A 70 -3.58 -31.60 -4.18
C GLU A 70 -3.46 -30.62 -5.36
N LEU A 71 -3.65 -31.06 -6.62
CA LEU A 71 -3.75 -30.15 -7.76
C LEU A 71 -5.01 -29.28 -7.69
N GLU A 72 -6.15 -29.87 -7.31
CA GLU A 72 -7.40 -29.15 -7.10
C GLU A 72 -7.24 -28.09 -6.00
N GLU A 73 -6.61 -28.42 -4.87
CA GLU A 73 -6.32 -27.47 -3.79
C GLU A 73 -5.45 -26.28 -4.26
N ILE A 74 -4.51 -26.50 -5.18
CA ILE A 74 -3.74 -25.41 -5.79
C ILE A 74 -4.64 -24.50 -6.65
N ILE A 75 -5.56 -25.09 -7.41
CA ILE A 75 -6.49 -24.38 -8.30
C ILE A 75 -7.51 -23.59 -7.49
N GLU A 76 -8.04 -24.16 -6.40
CA GLU A 76 -8.96 -23.49 -5.47
C GLU A 76 -8.35 -22.25 -4.81
N GLY A 77 -7.02 -22.21 -4.65
CA GLY A 77 -6.30 -21.04 -4.16
C GLY A 77 -6.23 -19.87 -5.16
N ILE A 78 -6.59 -20.09 -6.43
CA ILE A 78 -6.63 -19.02 -7.43
C ILE A 78 -7.87 -18.16 -7.21
N PRO A 79 -7.74 -16.83 -7.12
CA PRO A 79 -8.91 -15.98 -7.09
C PRO A 79 -9.62 -16.06 -8.45
N PHE A 80 -10.93 -16.29 -8.44
CA PHE A 80 -11.72 -16.33 -9.67
C PHE A 80 -12.56 -15.07 -9.82
N SER A 81 -12.49 -14.48 -11.01
CA SER A 81 -13.33 -13.40 -11.48
C SER A 81 -13.73 -13.73 -12.92
N ARG A 82 -13.14 -13.08 -13.94
CA ARG A 82 -13.42 -13.38 -15.35
C ARG A 82 -12.92 -14.72 -15.90
N GLN A 83 -12.13 -15.49 -15.15
CA GLN A 83 -11.67 -16.80 -15.59
C GLN A 83 -11.73 -17.81 -14.45
N SER A 84 -12.18 -19.04 -14.72
CA SER A 84 -12.07 -20.19 -13.81
C SER A 84 -11.42 -21.39 -14.51
N ILE A 85 -10.87 -22.29 -13.70
CA ILE A 85 -10.19 -23.50 -14.14
C ILE A 85 -10.78 -24.67 -13.36
N GLU A 86 -11.19 -25.71 -14.07
CA GLU A 86 -11.64 -26.98 -13.52
C GLU A 86 -10.76 -28.08 -14.14
N ILE A 87 -10.41 -29.09 -13.36
CA ILE A 87 -9.66 -30.26 -13.83
C ILE A 87 -10.44 -31.54 -13.60
N SER A 88 -10.19 -32.55 -14.41
CA SER A 88 -10.65 -33.91 -14.18
C SER A 88 -9.62 -34.91 -14.69
N GLU A 89 -9.66 -36.13 -14.16
CA GLU A 89 -8.78 -37.21 -14.62
C GLU A 89 -9.07 -37.55 -16.10
N ILE A 90 -8.04 -38.00 -16.82
CA ILE A 90 -8.22 -38.64 -18.12
C ILE A 90 -8.66 -40.09 -17.87
N GLU A 91 -9.67 -40.57 -18.60
CA GLU A 91 -10.23 -41.92 -18.46
C GLU A 91 -9.15 -43.01 -18.58
N ALA A 92 -9.23 -44.01 -17.69
CA ALA A 92 -8.12 -44.92 -17.41
C ALA A 92 -7.94 -46.10 -18.38
N GLU A 93 -8.94 -46.42 -19.19
CA GLU A 93 -8.95 -47.70 -19.92
C GLU A 93 -8.20 -47.65 -21.26
N GLY A 94 -7.19 -48.52 -21.38
CA GLY A 94 -6.48 -48.78 -22.62
C GLY A 94 -5.57 -47.64 -23.13
N TYR A 95 -5.30 -47.66 -24.43
CA TYR A 95 -4.48 -46.65 -25.10
C TYR A 95 -5.22 -45.30 -25.15
N SER A 96 -4.52 -44.23 -24.77
CA SER A 96 -5.05 -42.87 -24.80
C SER A 96 -4.29 -42.00 -25.79
N SER A 97 -4.97 -41.54 -26.85
CA SER A 97 -4.43 -40.58 -27.82
C SER A 97 -3.94 -39.28 -27.16
N ALA A 98 -4.59 -38.87 -26.06
CA ALA A 98 -4.18 -37.71 -25.28
C ALA A 98 -2.80 -37.93 -24.63
N ILE A 99 -2.59 -39.09 -24.00
CA ILE A 99 -1.31 -39.46 -23.39
C ILE A 99 -0.21 -39.59 -24.43
N HIS A 100 -0.53 -40.21 -25.57
CA HIS A 100 0.39 -40.32 -26.69
C HIS A 100 0.86 -38.94 -27.17
N LEU A 101 -0.06 -38.03 -27.45
CA LEU A 101 0.25 -36.66 -27.89
C LEU A 101 1.08 -35.89 -26.87
N LEU A 102 0.69 -35.94 -25.59
CA LEU A 102 1.41 -35.26 -24.51
C LEU A 102 2.86 -35.76 -24.41
N THR A 103 3.08 -37.06 -24.62
CA THR A 103 4.41 -37.67 -24.63
C THR A 103 5.23 -37.30 -25.86
N GLU A 104 4.59 -37.29 -27.04
CA GLU A 104 5.20 -36.96 -28.33
C GLU A 104 5.69 -35.50 -28.37
N ILE A 105 4.91 -34.57 -27.82
CA ILE A 105 5.26 -33.15 -27.81
C ILE A 105 6.27 -32.80 -26.71
N ASN A 106 6.37 -33.63 -25.67
CA ASN A 106 7.31 -33.36 -24.57
C ASN A 106 8.70 -33.99 -24.80
N PRO A 107 9.74 -33.19 -25.08
CA PRO A 107 11.09 -33.73 -25.35
C PRO A 107 11.70 -34.44 -24.14
N LYS A 108 11.28 -34.13 -22.90
CA LYS A 108 11.79 -34.78 -21.69
C LYS A 108 11.30 -36.22 -21.55
N LEU A 109 10.26 -36.58 -22.28
CA LEU A 109 9.71 -37.93 -22.29
C LEU A 109 10.20 -38.74 -23.50
N LYS A 110 11.27 -38.27 -24.19
CA LYS A 110 11.84 -38.93 -25.38
C LYS A 110 12.24 -40.38 -25.15
N GLU A 111 12.84 -40.69 -24.02
CA GLU A 111 13.26 -42.06 -23.68
C GLU A 111 12.06 -43.00 -23.49
N ARG A 112 10.90 -42.45 -23.13
CA ARG A 112 9.63 -43.20 -23.04
C ARG A 112 8.95 -43.43 -24.40
N ARG A 113 9.52 -42.94 -25.52
CA ARG A 113 8.94 -43.02 -26.88
C ARG A 113 9.28 -44.29 -27.66
N ASN A 114 10.28 -45.06 -27.23
CA ASN A 114 10.88 -46.10 -28.06
C ASN A 114 10.13 -47.45 -28.07
N ASP A 115 8.93 -47.56 -27.48
CA ASP A 115 8.13 -48.81 -27.48
C ASP A 115 6.63 -48.55 -27.67
N TYR A 116 5.98 -49.42 -28.45
CA TYR A 116 4.66 -49.25 -29.06
C TYR A 116 3.44 -49.28 -28.09
N LYS A 117 2.28 -48.91 -28.65
CA LYS A 117 0.88 -48.73 -28.14
C LYS A 117 0.46 -49.22 -26.74
N GLU A 118 1.00 -50.29 -26.17
CA GLU A 118 0.65 -50.76 -24.82
C GLU A 118 1.14 -49.80 -23.70
N ARG A 119 2.01 -48.83 -24.04
CA ARG A 119 2.60 -47.91 -23.06
C ARG A 119 1.83 -46.61 -22.81
N PHE A 120 1.03 -46.11 -23.76
CA PHE A 120 0.36 -44.79 -23.62
C PHE A 120 -0.98 -44.87 -22.89
N THR A 121 -1.02 -45.59 -21.78
CA THR A 121 -2.18 -45.67 -20.88
C THR A 121 -2.07 -44.61 -19.80
N VAL A 122 -3.20 -44.22 -19.20
CA VAL A 122 -3.18 -43.29 -18.05
C VAL A 122 -2.41 -43.87 -16.87
N GLN A 123 -2.52 -45.18 -16.65
CA GLN A 123 -1.86 -45.87 -15.54
C GLN A 123 -0.33 -45.76 -15.60
N ASN A 124 0.27 -45.85 -16.79
CA ASN A 124 1.73 -45.77 -16.97
C ASN A 124 2.30 -44.37 -16.79
N PHE A 125 1.44 -43.36 -16.77
CA PHE A 125 1.82 -41.95 -16.61
C PHE A 125 1.10 -41.31 -15.42
N LYS A 126 0.52 -42.11 -14.52
CA LYS A 126 -0.27 -41.66 -13.37
C LYS A 126 0.53 -40.72 -12.48
N GLU A 127 1.84 -40.97 -12.35
CA GLU A 127 2.76 -40.13 -11.57
C GLU A 127 2.94 -38.72 -12.16
N LEU A 128 2.62 -38.51 -13.44
CA LEU A 128 2.66 -37.20 -14.11
C LEU A 128 1.34 -36.45 -14.03
N LEU A 129 0.30 -37.07 -13.45
CA LEU A 129 -1.05 -36.56 -13.27
C LEU A 129 -1.69 -36.10 -14.60
N PRO A 130 -2.03 -37.02 -15.52
CA PRO A 130 -2.67 -36.67 -16.77
C PRO A 130 -4.10 -36.17 -16.52
N ILE A 131 -4.40 -34.97 -17.00
CA ILE A 131 -5.66 -34.27 -16.69
C ILE A 131 -6.32 -33.70 -17.94
N ASN A 132 -7.65 -33.72 -17.94
CA ASN A 132 -8.48 -32.82 -18.71
C ASN A 132 -8.57 -31.49 -17.98
N ILE A 133 -8.50 -30.39 -18.72
CA ILE A 133 -8.61 -29.03 -18.20
C ILE A 133 -9.78 -28.36 -18.90
N LYS A 134 -10.67 -27.78 -18.12
CA LYS A 134 -11.76 -26.93 -18.58
C LYS A 134 -11.51 -25.51 -18.09
N VAL A 135 -11.45 -24.56 -19.02
CA VAL A 135 -11.28 -23.13 -18.74
C VAL A 135 -12.55 -22.42 -19.15
N LYS A 136 -13.24 -21.78 -18.20
CA LYS A 136 -14.33 -20.86 -18.48
C LYS A 136 -13.76 -19.44 -18.42
N LYS A 137 -13.87 -18.68 -19.51
CA LYS A 137 -13.37 -17.31 -19.59
C LYS A 137 -14.43 -16.36 -20.11
N PHE A 138 -14.62 -15.24 -19.45
CA PHE A 138 -15.55 -14.20 -19.88
C PHE A 138 -15.12 -13.57 -21.20
N SER A 139 -16.06 -13.46 -22.13
CA SER A 139 -15.86 -12.83 -23.43
C SER A 139 -16.42 -11.42 -23.42
N ASN A 140 -15.56 -10.40 -23.51
CA ASN A 140 -16.00 -9.00 -23.60
C ASN A 140 -16.94 -8.76 -24.81
N ASN A 141 -16.76 -9.48 -25.92
CA ASN A 141 -17.59 -9.25 -27.11
C ASN A 141 -18.96 -9.91 -26.99
N LYS A 142 -19.01 -11.09 -26.37
CA LYS A 142 -20.26 -11.86 -26.24
C LYS A 142 -20.97 -11.63 -24.90
N GLN A 143 -20.34 -10.92 -23.97
CA GLN A 143 -20.81 -10.65 -22.61
C GLN A 143 -21.25 -11.91 -21.86
N GLN A 144 -20.53 -13.02 -22.04
CA GLN A 144 -20.80 -14.32 -21.39
C GLN A 144 -19.53 -15.14 -21.23
N PHE A 145 -19.56 -16.13 -20.34
CA PHE A 145 -18.47 -17.10 -20.19
C PHE A 145 -18.43 -18.09 -21.36
N LEU A 146 -17.25 -18.27 -21.94
CA LEU A 146 -16.98 -19.26 -22.96
C LEU A 146 -16.11 -20.36 -22.39
N GLU A 147 -16.47 -21.60 -22.71
CA GLU A 147 -15.73 -22.78 -22.28
C GLU A 147 -14.70 -23.21 -23.34
N LYS A 148 -13.51 -23.55 -22.87
CA LYS A 148 -12.46 -24.18 -23.67
C LYS A 148 -11.91 -25.36 -22.90
N THR A 149 -11.82 -26.51 -23.55
CA THR A 149 -11.18 -27.70 -22.99
C THR A 149 -9.77 -27.88 -23.55
N GLY A 150 -8.96 -28.66 -22.83
CA GLY A 150 -7.62 -29.07 -23.21
C GLY A 150 -7.11 -30.20 -22.32
N ILE A 151 -5.90 -30.65 -22.58
CA ILE A 151 -5.23 -31.73 -21.84
C ILE A 151 -3.83 -31.28 -21.39
N ALA A 152 -3.36 -31.86 -20.30
CA ALA A 152 -2.02 -31.64 -19.78
C ALA A 152 -1.49 -32.87 -19.03
N PHE A 153 -0.16 -32.97 -18.91
CA PHE A 153 0.44 -33.60 -17.74
C PHE A 153 0.55 -32.54 -16.67
N GLY A 154 -0.13 -32.71 -15.53
CA GLY A 154 -0.11 -31.73 -14.44
C GLY A 154 1.31 -31.37 -14.05
N LYS A 155 2.19 -32.36 -13.86
CA LYS A 155 3.55 -32.16 -13.36
C LYS A 155 4.60 -31.78 -14.39
N ILE A 156 4.31 -31.93 -15.68
CA ILE A 156 5.31 -31.74 -16.72
C ILE A 156 5.00 -30.50 -17.55
N PRO A 157 5.93 -29.53 -17.64
CA PRO A 157 5.70 -28.35 -18.42
C PRO A 157 5.70 -28.64 -19.92
N ILE A 158 4.85 -27.94 -20.65
CA ILE A 158 4.77 -27.94 -22.11
C ILE A 158 5.55 -26.74 -22.64
N ARG A 159 6.19 -26.90 -23.81
CA ARG A 159 6.89 -25.79 -24.48
C ARG A 159 5.91 -24.65 -24.77
N LYS A 160 6.35 -23.40 -24.59
CA LYS A 160 5.55 -22.20 -24.85
C LYS A 160 4.93 -22.21 -26.26
N SER A 161 5.65 -22.71 -27.27
CA SER A 161 5.16 -22.81 -28.64
C SER A 161 3.98 -23.79 -28.81
N ALA A 162 3.80 -24.75 -27.91
CA ALA A 162 2.71 -25.73 -27.98
C ALA A 162 1.53 -25.38 -27.04
N HIS A 163 1.71 -24.43 -26.12
CA HIS A 163 0.64 -23.96 -25.23
C HIS A 163 -0.54 -23.38 -26.03
N LEU A 164 -1.76 -23.80 -25.68
CA LEU A 164 -3.05 -23.48 -26.32
C LEU A 164 -3.17 -23.86 -27.81
N ARG A 165 -2.20 -24.58 -28.38
CA ARG A 165 -2.30 -25.13 -29.73
C ARG A 165 -3.19 -26.37 -29.75
N SER A 166 -3.99 -26.48 -30.80
CA SER A 166 -4.81 -27.65 -31.09
C SER A 166 -4.07 -28.58 -32.05
N TYR A 167 -4.09 -29.88 -31.76
CA TYR A 167 -3.51 -30.94 -32.59
C TYR A 167 -4.60 -31.96 -32.90
N ARG A 168 -4.71 -32.33 -34.18
CA ARG A 168 -5.64 -33.37 -34.61
C ARG A 168 -4.90 -34.71 -34.64
N ILE A 169 -5.38 -35.67 -33.89
CA ILE A 169 -4.81 -37.01 -33.85
C ILE A 169 -5.51 -37.89 -34.87
N LYS A 170 -4.73 -38.62 -35.69
CA LYS A 170 -5.27 -39.49 -36.73
C LYS A 170 -5.91 -40.76 -36.18
N THR A 171 -5.50 -41.22 -35.00
CA THR A 171 -5.94 -42.51 -34.45
C THR A 171 -7.40 -42.50 -33.98
N ASP A 172 -7.90 -41.37 -33.47
CA ASP A 172 -9.28 -41.23 -33.00
C ASP A 172 -10.02 -40.06 -33.66
N TYR A 173 -9.37 -39.39 -34.62
CA TYR A 173 -9.87 -38.20 -35.32
C TYR A 173 -10.27 -37.03 -34.39
N LYS A 174 -9.87 -37.06 -33.12
CA LYS A 174 -10.14 -36.01 -32.14
C LYS A 174 -9.11 -34.90 -32.23
N SER A 175 -9.53 -33.71 -31.80
CA SER A 175 -8.64 -32.55 -31.66
C SER A 175 -8.37 -32.27 -30.20
N TYR A 176 -7.10 -32.23 -29.83
CA TYR A 176 -6.65 -31.98 -28.46
C TYR A 176 -5.94 -30.64 -28.38
N ARG A 177 -6.37 -29.80 -27.45
CA ARG A 177 -5.65 -28.56 -27.12
C ARG A 177 -4.67 -28.85 -25.99
N LEU A 178 -3.41 -28.50 -26.19
CA LEU A 178 -2.39 -28.66 -25.15
C LEU A 178 -2.33 -27.46 -24.23
N ILE A 179 -2.26 -27.70 -22.93
CA ILE A 179 -2.20 -26.64 -21.91
C ILE A 179 -1.00 -26.89 -21.00
N ASP A 180 -0.24 -25.84 -20.73
CA ASP A 180 0.81 -25.85 -19.71
C ASP A 180 0.15 -25.38 -18.42
N LEU A 181 -0.09 -26.30 -17.48
CA LEU A 181 -0.86 -26.00 -16.27
C LEU A 181 -0.25 -24.82 -15.50
N GLY A 182 1.07 -24.83 -15.26
CA GLY A 182 1.75 -23.74 -14.55
C GLY A 182 1.61 -22.37 -15.23
N THR A 183 1.65 -22.30 -16.57
CA THR A 183 1.38 -21.06 -17.32
C THR A 183 -0.07 -20.63 -17.20
N LEU A 184 -1.02 -21.56 -17.37
CA LEU A 184 -2.45 -21.26 -17.25
C LEU A 184 -2.80 -20.74 -15.85
N LEU A 185 -2.30 -21.36 -14.78
CA LEU A 185 -2.53 -20.91 -13.41
C LEU A 185 -1.96 -19.51 -13.17
N ALA A 186 -0.76 -19.22 -13.68
CA ALA A 186 -0.13 -17.91 -13.54
C ALA A 186 -0.88 -16.80 -14.29
N GLU A 187 -1.34 -17.07 -15.51
CA GLU A 187 -2.14 -16.14 -16.31
C GLU A 187 -3.50 -15.88 -15.66
N ALA A 188 -4.20 -16.94 -15.24
CA ALA A 188 -5.48 -16.82 -14.55
C ALA A 188 -5.34 -16.05 -13.24
N PHE A 189 -4.31 -16.34 -12.45
CA PHE A 189 -4.05 -15.64 -11.20
C PHE A 189 -3.82 -14.16 -11.42
N LEU A 190 -2.95 -13.76 -12.37
CA LEU A 190 -2.66 -12.35 -12.60
C LEU A 190 -3.89 -11.60 -13.11
N GLU A 191 -4.60 -12.15 -14.09
CA GLU A 191 -5.76 -11.50 -14.71
C GLU A 191 -6.91 -11.33 -13.70
N ASN A 192 -7.26 -12.40 -12.98
CA ASN A 192 -8.34 -12.33 -11.99
C ASN A 192 -7.96 -11.48 -10.77
N SER A 193 -6.72 -11.58 -10.27
CA SER A 193 -6.28 -10.77 -9.11
C SER A 193 -6.28 -9.28 -9.44
N LEU A 194 -5.84 -8.92 -10.66
CA LEU A 194 -5.84 -7.53 -11.09
C LEU A 194 -7.27 -7.00 -11.24
N GLU A 195 -8.17 -7.76 -11.87
CA GLU A 195 -9.58 -7.36 -12.01
C GLU A 195 -10.25 -7.17 -10.64
N LEU A 196 -10.09 -8.12 -9.71
CA LEU A 196 -10.64 -8.00 -8.35
C LEU A 196 -10.05 -6.83 -7.56
N PHE A 197 -8.75 -6.56 -7.74
CA PHE A 197 -8.11 -5.39 -7.16
C PHE A 197 -8.72 -4.10 -7.70
N ILE A 198 -8.98 -4.00 -9.00
CA ILE A 198 -9.63 -2.84 -9.62
C ILE A 198 -11.07 -2.67 -9.11
N ILE A 199 -11.87 -3.74 -9.10
CA ILE A 199 -13.25 -3.74 -8.60
C ILE A 199 -13.32 -3.29 -7.13
N SER A 200 -12.32 -3.67 -6.34
CA SER A 200 -12.24 -3.28 -4.92
C SER A 200 -11.73 -1.85 -4.70
N ASN A 201 -11.11 -1.23 -5.72
CA ASN A 201 -10.49 0.10 -5.63
C ASN A 201 -10.94 1.03 -6.78
N PRO A 202 -12.26 1.27 -6.95
CA PRO A 202 -12.76 2.04 -8.09
C PRO A 202 -12.22 3.47 -8.10
N GLU A 203 -12.21 4.20 -6.98
CA GLU A 203 -11.68 5.58 -6.95
C GLU A 203 -10.19 5.66 -7.32
N LEU A 204 -9.40 4.63 -6.99
CA LEU A 204 -8.00 4.56 -7.40
C LEU A 204 -7.88 4.34 -8.91
N TYR A 205 -8.66 3.43 -9.46
CA TYR A 205 -8.70 3.19 -10.91
C TYR A 205 -9.05 4.45 -11.68
N GLU A 206 -10.06 5.19 -11.20
CA GLU A 206 -10.48 6.45 -11.81
C GLU A 206 -9.39 7.52 -11.73
N TYR A 207 -8.72 7.65 -10.58
CA TYR A 207 -7.59 8.57 -10.42
C TYR A 207 -6.44 8.23 -11.36
N GLN A 208 -6.02 6.97 -11.42
CA GLN A 208 -4.93 6.52 -12.27
C GLN A 208 -5.29 6.59 -13.76
N GLY A 209 -6.53 6.29 -14.11
CA GLY A 209 -7.02 6.41 -15.48
C GLY A 209 -7.00 7.86 -15.96
N ILE A 210 -7.44 8.80 -15.11
CA ILE A 210 -7.30 10.24 -15.37
C ILE A 210 -5.82 10.60 -15.53
N LYS A 211 -4.97 10.25 -14.57
CA LYS A 211 -3.53 10.54 -14.61
C LYS A 211 -2.89 10.06 -15.91
N PHE A 212 -3.11 8.80 -16.25
CA PHE A 212 -2.61 8.17 -17.47
C PHE A 212 -3.02 8.95 -18.72
N CYS A 213 -4.28 9.37 -18.84
CA CYS A 213 -4.73 10.15 -19.98
C CYS A 213 -4.08 11.54 -20.05
N PHE A 214 -3.88 12.21 -18.91
CA PHE A 214 -3.19 13.50 -18.87
C PHE A 214 -1.74 13.38 -19.32
N GLU A 215 -0.99 12.44 -18.74
CA GLU A 215 0.43 12.22 -19.06
C GLU A 215 0.62 11.88 -20.56
N ASN A 216 -0.20 10.99 -21.12
CA ASN A 216 -0.11 10.65 -22.55
C ASN A 216 -0.55 11.77 -23.50
N LYS A 217 -1.45 12.69 -23.07
CA LYS A 217 -1.80 13.87 -23.86
C LYS A 217 -0.68 14.92 -23.84
N MET A 218 0.08 15.02 -22.73
CA MET A 218 1.23 15.94 -22.64
C MET A 218 2.42 15.53 -23.54
N GLU A 219 2.65 14.23 -23.75
CA GLU A 219 3.74 13.74 -24.63
C GLU A 219 3.51 14.06 -26.13
N ASN A 220 2.27 14.33 -26.56
CA ASN A 220 1.92 14.59 -27.96
C ASN A 220 1.91 16.09 -28.36
N GLY A 221 2.49 16.98 -27.54
CA GLY A 221 2.95 18.31 -27.98
C GLY A 221 1.97 19.49 -27.91
N ASN A 222 0.68 19.30 -27.60
CA ASN A 222 -0.26 20.44 -27.45
C ASN A 222 -0.49 20.82 -25.98
N VAL A 223 0.44 21.59 -25.42
CA VAL A 223 0.38 22.08 -24.02
C VAL A 223 -0.77 23.08 -23.81
N VAL A 224 -1.25 23.75 -24.86
CA VAL A 224 -2.28 24.80 -24.76
C VAL A 224 -3.71 24.23 -24.77
N ASP A 225 -3.91 23.04 -25.33
CA ASP A 225 -5.25 22.43 -25.45
C ASP A 225 -5.66 21.58 -24.23
N VAL A 226 -4.77 21.24 -23.30
CA VAL A 226 -5.16 20.35 -22.17
C VAL A 226 -5.89 21.12 -21.05
N TYR A 227 -5.53 22.38 -20.82
CA TYR A 227 -6.17 23.22 -19.80
C TYR A 227 -7.39 24.01 -20.30
N VAL A 228 -7.46 24.28 -21.61
CA VAL A 228 -8.56 25.04 -22.24
C VAL A 228 -9.49 24.14 -23.07
N ASP A 229 -8.99 22.98 -23.51
CA ASP A 229 -9.64 22.08 -24.48
C ASP A 229 -9.63 20.62 -23.98
N MET A 230 -9.87 20.41 -22.67
CA MET A 230 -10.69 19.24 -22.33
C MET A 230 -12.09 19.48 -22.91
N LYS A 231 -12.20 19.21 -24.21
CA LYS A 231 -13.43 19.29 -25.01
C LYS A 231 -14.37 18.17 -24.53
N ILE A 232 -14.94 18.40 -23.36
CA ILE A 232 -15.97 17.56 -22.76
C ILE A 232 -17.24 17.83 -23.56
N ASP A 233 -17.39 17.13 -24.68
CA ASP A 233 -18.62 17.07 -25.49
C ASP A 233 -19.85 16.86 -24.60
N ASN A 234 -20.66 17.91 -24.62
CA ASN A 234 -22.10 17.99 -24.48
C ASN A 234 -22.74 17.24 -23.30
N MET A 235 -23.15 18.04 -22.32
CA MET A 235 -24.37 17.96 -21.49
C MET A 235 -24.73 16.65 -20.77
N ASN A 236 -24.03 15.53 -20.95
CA ASN A 236 -24.31 14.29 -20.24
C ASN A 236 -23.71 14.31 -18.82
N ALA A 237 -24.31 13.54 -17.90
CA ALA A 237 -23.88 13.48 -16.51
C ALA A 237 -22.41 13.01 -16.35
N GLU A 238 -21.87 12.30 -17.34
CA GLU A 238 -20.54 11.72 -17.32
C GLU A 238 -19.43 12.76 -17.54
N GLY A 239 -19.61 13.70 -18.47
CA GLY A 239 -18.67 14.80 -18.67
C GLY A 239 -18.51 15.68 -17.43
N ARG A 240 -19.63 16.01 -16.77
CA ARG A 240 -19.61 16.74 -15.48
C ARG A 240 -18.91 15.95 -14.39
N MET A 241 -19.17 14.64 -14.29
CA MET A 241 -18.50 13.78 -13.31
C MET A 241 -16.97 13.77 -13.50
N VAL A 242 -16.49 13.69 -14.74
CA VAL A 242 -15.05 13.75 -15.02
C VAL A 242 -14.48 15.12 -14.63
N PHE A 243 -15.14 16.22 -15.01
CA PHE A 243 -14.74 17.57 -14.60
C PHE A 243 -14.63 17.72 -13.07
N GLU A 244 -15.64 17.26 -12.33
CA GLU A 244 -15.62 17.27 -10.87
C GLU A 244 -14.51 16.39 -10.28
N LYS A 245 -14.20 15.24 -10.92
CA LYS A 245 -13.07 14.40 -10.51
C LYS A 245 -11.73 15.08 -10.75
N LEU A 246 -11.58 15.84 -11.84
CA LEU A 246 -10.36 16.59 -12.12
C LEU A 246 -10.12 17.69 -11.10
N LYS A 247 -11.19 18.41 -10.71
CA LYS A 247 -11.15 19.34 -9.58
C LYS A 247 -10.81 18.63 -8.28
N LYS A 248 -11.50 17.52 -7.98
CA LYS A 248 -11.28 16.69 -6.77
C LYS A 248 -9.83 16.21 -6.67
N PHE A 249 -9.24 15.80 -7.79
CA PHE A 249 -7.88 15.28 -7.87
C PHE A 249 -6.82 16.33 -8.19
N LYS A 250 -7.21 17.61 -8.25
CA LYS A 250 -6.32 18.77 -8.39
C LYS A 250 -5.55 18.84 -9.72
N TYR A 251 -6.04 18.19 -10.77
CA TYR A 251 -5.47 18.33 -12.13
C TYR A 251 -5.88 19.66 -12.80
N ILE A 252 -7.00 20.24 -12.37
CA ILE A 252 -7.47 21.55 -12.81
C ILE A 252 -7.78 22.43 -11.60
N SER A 253 -7.77 23.76 -11.80
CA SER A 253 -8.12 24.72 -10.77
C SER A 253 -9.52 24.46 -10.20
N ALA A 254 -9.70 24.65 -8.89
CA ALA A 254 -11.02 24.58 -8.26
C ALA A 254 -12.02 25.59 -8.88
N ASN A 255 -11.48 26.73 -9.34
CA ASN A 255 -12.25 27.80 -9.98
C ASN A 255 -12.35 27.63 -11.50
N ALA A 256 -11.83 26.52 -12.07
CA ALA A 256 -12.00 26.26 -13.49
C ALA A 256 -13.50 26.22 -13.83
N GLU A 257 -13.89 26.90 -14.90
CA GLU A 257 -15.24 26.84 -15.44
C GLU A 257 -15.29 25.81 -16.57
N LEU A 258 -16.42 25.11 -16.68
CA LEU A 258 -16.61 24.09 -17.70
C LEU A 258 -16.88 24.78 -19.04
N ASN A 259 -15.86 24.92 -19.88
CA ASN A 259 -16.03 25.38 -21.25
C ASN A 259 -16.43 24.20 -22.15
N ILE A 260 -17.64 24.24 -22.69
CA ILE A 260 -18.24 23.14 -23.45
C ILE A 260 -17.88 23.30 -24.92
N ILE A 261 -17.07 22.40 -25.44
CA ILE A 261 -16.80 22.28 -26.88
C ILE A 261 -17.14 20.86 -27.32
N PRO A 262 -18.00 20.67 -28.34
CA PRO A 262 -18.44 19.36 -28.77
C PRO A 262 -17.33 18.60 -29.51
N VAL A 263 -16.81 17.52 -28.91
CA VAL A 263 -15.87 16.58 -29.55
C VAL A 263 -16.13 15.13 -29.17
N VAL A 264 -16.31 14.28 -30.18
CA VAL A 264 -16.35 12.82 -30.06
C VAL A 264 -14.98 12.32 -29.59
N ASP A 265 -14.78 12.22 -28.28
CA ASP A 265 -13.56 11.63 -27.69
C ASP A 265 -13.85 10.16 -27.30
N GLU A 266 -13.32 9.22 -28.08
CA GLU A 266 -13.44 7.77 -27.84
C GLU A 266 -12.77 7.32 -26.53
N THR A 267 -11.96 8.18 -25.88
CA THR A 267 -11.30 7.88 -24.60
C THR A 267 -12.24 7.93 -23.38
N ARG A 268 -13.49 8.38 -23.55
CA ARG A 268 -14.51 8.51 -22.47
C ARG A 268 -14.80 7.23 -21.71
N SER A 269 -14.68 6.07 -22.36
CA SER A 269 -15.09 4.77 -21.82
C SER A 269 -14.13 4.18 -20.78
N PHE A 270 -12.99 4.83 -20.49
CA PHE A 270 -11.94 4.26 -19.63
C PHE A 270 -11.82 4.89 -18.25
N TYR A 271 -12.30 6.12 -18.04
CA TYR A 271 -12.25 6.78 -16.72
C TYR A 271 -13.23 6.21 -15.72
N LYS A 272 -14.26 5.50 -16.18
CA LYS A 272 -15.33 4.96 -15.37
C LYS A 272 -15.26 3.45 -15.41
N LEU A 273 -15.28 2.83 -14.24
CA LEU A 273 -15.30 1.40 -14.13
C LEU A 273 -16.72 0.90 -14.47
N TYR A 274 -16.86 0.22 -15.61
CA TYR A 274 -18.11 -0.42 -16.00
C TYR A 274 -18.07 -1.90 -15.64
N LEU A 275 -18.98 -2.31 -14.76
CA LEU A 275 -19.14 -3.71 -14.39
C LEU A 275 -20.30 -4.32 -15.17
N ASN A 276 -20.12 -5.56 -15.62
CA ASN A 276 -21.23 -6.40 -16.02
C ASN A 276 -22.00 -6.81 -14.76
N SER A 277 -23.28 -6.41 -14.69
CA SER A 277 -24.11 -6.59 -13.50
C SER A 277 -24.44 -8.04 -13.16
N GLU A 278 -24.41 -8.94 -14.15
CA GLU A 278 -24.74 -10.36 -13.98
C GLU A 278 -23.56 -11.14 -13.38
N TYR A 279 -22.34 -10.84 -13.83
CA TYR A 279 -21.16 -11.63 -13.49
C TYR A 279 -20.18 -10.91 -12.54
N ASN A 280 -20.41 -9.64 -12.24
CA ASN A 280 -19.53 -8.79 -11.43
C ASN A 280 -18.07 -8.81 -11.95
N VAL A 281 -17.92 -8.74 -13.27
CA VAL A 281 -16.63 -8.62 -13.99
C VAL A 281 -16.57 -7.27 -14.68
N ILE A 282 -15.38 -6.80 -15.02
CA ILE A 282 -15.22 -5.55 -15.76
C ILE A 282 -15.65 -5.79 -17.22
N HIS A 283 -16.62 -5.00 -17.68
CA HIS A 283 -17.32 -5.19 -18.96
C HIS A 283 -16.37 -5.25 -20.16
N ASN A 284 -15.33 -4.41 -20.17
CA ASN A 284 -14.38 -4.21 -21.27
C ASN A 284 -12.91 -4.39 -20.84
N PHE A 285 -12.63 -5.24 -19.85
CA PHE A 285 -11.26 -5.45 -19.35
C PHE A 285 -10.29 -5.84 -20.48
N ASN A 286 -9.20 -5.09 -20.60
CA ASN A 286 -8.27 -5.18 -21.73
C ASN A 286 -6.86 -4.73 -21.30
N ASP A 287 -5.93 -4.62 -22.25
CA ASP A 287 -4.53 -4.28 -21.94
C ASP A 287 -4.37 -2.86 -21.35
N LEU A 288 -5.31 -1.96 -21.56
CA LEU A 288 -5.29 -0.63 -20.93
C LEU A 288 -5.46 -0.72 -19.42
N HIS A 289 -6.24 -1.66 -18.91
CA HIS A 289 -6.39 -1.87 -17.47
C HIS A 289 -5.06 -2.30 -16.83
N TYR A 290 -4.25 -3.10 -17.56
CA TYR A 290 -2.88 -3.41 -17.14
C TYR A 290 -2.00 -2.16 -17.14
N LYS A 291 -2.09 -1.30 -18.17
CA LYS A 291 -1.31 -0.05 -18.24
C LYS A 291 -1.59 0.88 -17.07
N ILE A 292 -2.86 1.00 -16.69
CA ILE A 292 -3.30 1.89 -15.61
C ILE A 292 -2.95 1.30 -14.24
N MET A 293 -3.17 0.00 -14.01
CA MET A 293 -3.25 -0.55 -12.64
C MET A 293 -2.21 -1.59 -12.27
N LEU A 294 -1.44 -2.15 -13.22
CA LEU A 294 -0.50 -3.23 -12.90
C LEU A 294 0.60 -2.76 -11.93
N ARG A 295 1.10 -1.55 -12.13
CA ARG A 295 2.12 -0.96 -11.25
C ARG A 295 1.56 -0.75 -9.84
N GLU A 296 0.38 -0.14 -9.75
CA GLU A 296 -0.33 0.05 -8.47
C GLU A 296 -0.61 -1.27 -7.74
N PHE A 297 -1.03 -2.30 -8.48
CA PHE A 297 -1.27 -3.64 -7.94
C PHE A 297 0.00 -4.20 -7.29
N ILE A 298 1.15 -4.07 -7.95
CA ILE A 298 2.43 -4.59 -7.45
C ILE A 298 2.95 -3.75 -6.28
N ASP A 299 2.95 -2.42 -6.40
CA ASP A 299 3.50 -1.52 -5.39
C ASP A 299 2.70 -1.60 -4.08
N ARG A 300 1.36 -1.60 -4.17
CA ARG A 300 0.52 -1.69 -2.97
C ARG A 300 0.66 -3.02 -2.24
N GLN A 301 0.72 -4.15 -2.95
CA GLN A 301 0.85 -5.45 -2.29
C GLN A 301 2.23 -5.61 -1.62
N GLU A 302 3.31 -5.10 -2.22
CA GLU A 302 4.63 -5.08 -1.57
C GLU A 302 4.64 -4.13 -0.37
N ASN A 303 4.02 -2.94 -0.47
CA ASN A 303 3.93 -2.00 0.65
C ASN A 303 3.17 -2.62 1.84
N ILE A 304 2.02 -3.28 1.61
CA ILE A 304 1.27 -3.97 2.67
C ILE A 304 2.15 -5.03 3.37
N LYS A 305 2.87 -5.84 2.60
CA LYS A 305 3.80 -6.86 3.13
C LYS A 305 4.93 -6.22 3.94
N LYS A 306 5.54 -5.17 3.39
CA LYS A 306 6.62 -4.39 4.03
C LYS A 306 6.15 -3.80 5.35
N HIS A 307 5.01 -3.12 5.40
CA HIS A 307 4.47 -2.52 6.62
C HIS A 307 4.21 -3.56 7.71
N ILE A 308 3.62 -4.71 7.38
CA ILE A 308 3.36 -5.76 8.37
C ILE A 308 4.66 -6.39 8.87
N LYS A 309 5.65 -6.58 7.99
CA LYS A 309 6.98 -7.07 8.38
C LYS A 309 7.68 -6.07 9.30
N ILE A 310 7.78 -4.80 8.89
CA ILE A 310 8.37 -3.72 9.69
C ILE A 310 7.67 -3.63 11.04
N ARG A 311 6.35 -3.75 11.10
CA ARG A 311 5.60 -3.74 12.36
C ARG A 311 5.93 -4.93 13.25
N GLY A 312 6.06 -6.13 12.68
CA GLY A 312 6.52 -7.32 13.42
C GLY A 312 7.93 -7.15 13.99
N ASP A 313 8.82 -6.58 13.17
CA ASP A 313 10.20 -6.25 13.54
C ASP A 313 10.22 -5.14 14.61
N LYS A 314 9.44 -4.06 14.47
CA LYS A 314 9.30 -3.01 15.47
C LYS A 314 8.75 -3.61 16.78
N ALA A 315 7.71 -4.44 16.72
CA ALA A 315 7.18 -5.08 17.92
C ALA A 315 8.14 -6.09 18.58
N THR A 316 9.22 -6.54 17.92
CA THR A 316 10.24 -7.43 18.50
C THR A 316 11.49 -6.68 18.95
N VAL A 317 12.01 -5.77 18.13
CA VAL A 317 13.17 -4.92 18.44
C VAL A 317 12.84 -3.95 19.58
N TYR A 318 11.65 -3.35 19.54
CA TYR A 318 11.18 -2.43 20.55
C TYR A 318 10.55 -3.15 21.75
N ALA A 319 10.63 -4.49 21.78
CA ALA A 319 9.93 -5.28 22.78
C ALA A 319 10.34 -4.95 24.22
N ARG A 320 11.60 -4.54 24.39
CA ARG A 320 12.15 -4.12 25.69
C ARG A 320 11.91 -2.65 26.03
N PHE A 321 11.50 -1.83 25.06
CA PHE A 321 11.30 -0.39 25.25
C PHE A 321 9.89 -0.05 25.72
N PHE A 322 8.89 -0.85 25.32
CA PHE A 322 7.52 -0.74 25.82
C PHE A 322 7.36 -1.30 27.25
N GLU A 323 8.31 -2.10 27.74
CA GLU A 323 8.26 -2.61 29.10
C GLU A 323 8.37 -1.43 30.07
N THR A 324 7.39 -1.32 30.96
CA THR A 324 7.41 -0.32 32.04
C THR A 324 8.66 -0.55 32.88
N LYS A 325 9.40 0.53 33.19
CA LYS A 325 10.56 0.42 34.07
C LYS A 325 10.16 -0.22 35.40
N LYS A 326 10.96 -1.20 35.84
CA LYS A 326 10.74 -1.91 37.12
C LYS A 326 10.84 -1.00 38.34
N HIS A 327 11.66 0.06 38.24
CA HIS A 327 11.87 1.03 39.31
C HIS A 327 11.69 2.46 38.79
N ILE A 328 10.65 3.13 39.28
CA ILE A 328 10.32 4.52 38.95
C ILE A 328 10.34 5.33 40.25
N ASN A 329 11.01 6.48 40.24
CA ASN A 329 11.11 7.34 41.42
C ASN A 329 9.74 7.91 41.80
N LYS A 330 9.49 8.12 43.11
CA LYS A 330 8.18 8.58 43.62
C LYS A 330 7.75 9.92 43.00
N SER A 331 8.70 10.84 42.81
CA SER A 331 8.46 12.15 42.17
C SER A 331 8.00 11.99 40.71
N THR A 332 8.73 11.20 39.91
CA THR A 332 8.40 10.88 38.52
C THR A 332 7.04 10.19 38.42
N PHE A 333 6.75 9.22 39.30
CA PHE A 333 5.47 8.52 39.34
C PHE A 333 4.29 9.46 39.62
N LYS A 334 4.47 10.47 40.48
CA LYS A 334 3.44 11.47 40.76
C LYS A 334 3.10 12.28 39.50
N VAL A 335 4.11 12.69 38.73
CA VAL A 335 3.92 13.41 37.44
C VAL A 335 3.30 12.50 36.38
N MET A 336 3.73 11.24 36.28
CA MET A 336 3.13 10.26 35.35
C MET A 336 1.63 10.05 35.57
N LYS A 337 1.18 10.09 36.83
CA LYS A 337 -0.26 10.00 37.16
C LYS A 337 -1.04 11.26 36.82
N ASN A 338 -0.41 12.43 37.02
CA ASN A 338 -1.06 13.73 36.94
C ASN A 338 -0.32 14.65 35.97
N ASN A 339 -0.64 14.53 34.68
CA ASN A 339 -0.13 15.39 33.61
C ASN A 339 -1.18 15.57 32.51
N CYS A 340 -1.01 16.58 31.65
CA CYS A 340 -1.99 16.90 30.60
C CYS A 340 -2.06 15.87 29.46
N PHE A 341 -1.03 15.02 29.27
CA PHE A 341 -1.04 13.98 28.24
C PHE A 341 -2.05 12.88 28.56
N LYS A 342 -2.36 12.67 29.85
CA LYS A 342 -3.40 11.71 30.31
C LYS A 342 -4.82 12.07 29.84
N GLU A 343 -5.06 13.30 29.36
CA GLU A 343 -6.33 13.68 28.75
C GLU A 343 -6.63 12.93 27.45
N ASN A 344 -5.57 12.52 26.74
CA ASN A 344 -5.67 11.79 25.49
C ASN A 344 -5.17 10.35 25.65
N PHE A 345 -4.04 10.14 26.34
CA PHE A 345 -3.41 8.83 26.45
C PHE A 345 -3.85 8.06 27.70
N GLY A 346 -4.13 6.77 27.51
CA GLY A 346 -4.44 5.82 28.59
C GLY A 346 -3.33 5.69 29.62
N TYR A 347 -2.07 5.80 29.18
CA TYR A 347 -0.90 5.69 30.04
C TYR A 347 0.20 6.66 29.63
N VAL A 348 0.92 7.22 30.61
CA VAL A 348 2.08 8.07 30.38
C VAL A 348 3.25 7.52 31.19
N GLU A 349 4.40 7.28 30.55
CA GLU A 349 5.64 6.88 31.21
C GLU A 349 6.73 7.92 31.01
N LEU A 350 7.39 8.31 32.09
CA LEU A 350 8.56 9.16 32.06
C LEU A 350 9.74 8.36 32.60
N ASP A 351 10.88 8.44 31.90
CA ASP A 351 12.15 7.97 32.45
C ASP A 351 12.51 8.76 33.72
N ASN A 352 13.21 8.12 34.66
CA ASN A 352 13.69 8.80 35.88
C ASN A 352 14.65 9.95 35.56
N ASP A 353 15.30 9.89 34.40
CA ASP A 353 16.23 10.91 33.93
C ASP A 353 15.53 12.13 33.33
N VAL A 354 14.19 12.12 33.18
CA VAL A 354 13.41 13.26 32.67
C VAL A 354 13.42 14.41 33.68
N ASP A 355 13.85 15.59 33.23
CA ASP A 355 13.67 16.83 33.99
C ASP A 355 12.18 17.18 34.07
N LEU A 356 11.62 17.02 35.28
CA LEU A 356 10.20 17.26 35.56
C LEU A 356 9.80 18.74 35.42
N MET A 357 10.73 19.68 35.62
CA MET A 357 10.46 21.12 35.45
C MET A 357 10.32 21.48 33.98
N LYS A 358 11.17 20.89 33.13
CA LYS A 358 11.06 21.06 31.67
C LYS A 358 9.88 20.29 31.10
N PHE A 359 9.60 19.10 31.61
CA PHE A 359 8.39 18.37 31.24
C PHE A 359 7.13 19.20 31.47
N LYS A 360 7.06 19.99 32.56
CA LYS A 360 5.94 20.92 32.79
C LYS A 360 5.83 22.04 31.75
N LYS A 361 6.92 22.41 31.07
CA LYS A 361 6.86 23.34 29.91
C LYS A 361 6.29 22.61 28.69
N ILE A 362 6.77 21.40 28.42
CA ILE A 362 6.27 20.51 27.37
C ILE A 362 4.76 20.25 27.52
N GLU A 363 4.26 20.12 28.75
CA GLU A 363 2.81 19.99 29.00
C GLU A 363 2.01 21.20 28.51
N ARG A 364 2.52 22.43 28.70
CA ARG A 364 1.85 23.64 28.21
C ARG A 364 1.87 23.70 26.69
N GLU A 365 3.01 23.37 26.08
CA GLU A 365 3.13 23.28 24.64
C GLU A 365 2.18 22.22 24.06
N PHE A 366 1.98 21.10 24.75
CA PHE A 366 1.02 20.09 24.34
C PHE A 366 -0.43 20.60 24.34
N LEU A 367 -0.81 21.41 25.33
CA LEU A 367 -2.14 22.03 25.34
C LEU A 367 -2.33 22.98 24.15
N GLU A 368 -1.32 23.76 23.78
CA GLU A 368 -1.37 24.63 22.60
C GLU A 368 -1.37 23.82 21.29
N PHE A 369 -0.49 22.82 21.18
CA PHE A 369 -0.42 21.91 20.04
C PHE A 369 -1.78 21.26 19.75
N LYS A 370 -2.48 20.79 20.78
CA LYS A 370 -3.81 20.15 20.64
C LYS A 370 -4.90 21.07 20.09
N LYS A 371 -4.75 22.39 20.23
CA LYS A 371 -5.70 23.35 19.62
C LYS A 371 -5.62 23.31 18.09
N VAL A 372 -4.44 22.99 17.55
CA VAL A 372 -4.16 22.90 16.11
C VAL A 372 -4.28 21.48 15.60
N VAL A 373 -3.81 20.49 16.37
CA VAL A 373 -3.83 19.06 16.02
C VAL A 373 -4.78 18.32 16.96
N PRO A 374 -6.06 18.13 16.57
CA PRO A 374 -7.03 17.46 17.41
C PRO A 374 -6.68 15.97 17.50
N LEU A 375 -6.44 15.49 18.72
CA LEU A 375 -6.13 14.09 18.98
C LEU A 375 -7.36 13.34 19.44
N PRO A 376 -7.65 12.14 18.89
CA PRO A 376 -8.73 11.31 19.38
C PRO A 376 -8.52 10.89 20.85
N GLU A 377 -9.53 10.27 21.46
CA GLU A 377 -9.34 9.61 22.75
C GLU A 377 -8.53 8.33 22.54
N LEU A 378 -7.33 8.28 23.13
CA LEU A 378 -6.33 7.24 22.95
C LEU A 378 -6.17 6.45 24.27
N ASN A 379 -7.29 6.08 24.88
CA ASN A 379 -7.38 5.43 26.20
C ASN A 379 -6.65 4.07 26.27
N ASP A 380 -6.41 3.44 25.12
CA ASP A 380 -5.67 2.18 24.97
C ASP A 380 -4.25 2.37 24.43
N HIS A 381 -3.78 3.61 24.30
CA HIS A 381 -2.42 3.94 23.89
C HIS A 381 -1.59 4.47 25.06
N SER A 382 -0.27 4.35 24.93
CA SER A 382 0.69 4.94 25.84
C SER A 382 1.54 6.03 25.18
N PHE A 383 1.79 7.11 25.91
CA PHE A 383 2.83 8.08 25.60
C PHE A 383 4.03 7.85 26.51
N ARG A 384 5.25 7.82 25.97
CA ARG A 384 6.46 7.51 26.74
C ARG A 384 7.61 8.43 26.37
N VAL A 385 8.28 8.99 27.37
CA VAL A 385 9.52 9.77 27.20
C VAL A 385 10.67 8.96 27.79
N LYS A 386 11.56 8.46 26.93
CA LYS A 386 12.60 7.46 27.29
C LYS A 386 13.88 7.66 26.50
N LYS A 387 15.02 7.23 27.03
CA LYS A 387 16.27 7.13 26.24
C LYS A 387 16.16 6.01 25.20
N LEU A 388 16.23 6.35 23.91
CA LEU A 388 16.12 5.46 22.75
C LEU A 388 17.48 4.98 22.21
N GLY A 389 18.57 5.20 22.96
CA GLY A 389 19.96 5.03 22.50
C GLY A 389 20.35 3.72 21.77
N ARG A 390 19.61 2.59 21.93
CA ARG A 390 19.88 1.37 21.13
C ARG A 390 19.17 1.34 19.77
N ILE A 391 18.10 2.11 19.59
CA ILE A 391 17.30 2.17 18.36
C ILE A 391 17.86 3.21 17.39
N LYS A 392 18.64 4.20 17.90
CA LYS A 392 19.15 5.34 17.12
C LYS A 392 18.01 6.01 16.34
N ALA A 393 17.01 6.46 17.08
CA ALA A 393 15.88 7.23 16.56
C ALA A 393 15.47 8.27 17.60
N ASP A 394 15.01 9.42 17.11
CA ASP A 394 14.58 10.54 17.94
C ASP A 394 13.16 10.32 18.49
N GLY A 395 12.36 9.54 17.77
CA GLY A 395 11.03 9.08 18.18
C GLY A 395 10.66 7.76 17.51
N VAL A 396 9.58 7.17 17.99
CA VAL A 396 8.90 6.05 17.32
C VAL A 396 7.44 5.96 17.74
N TYR A 397 6.56 5.83 16.77
CA TYR A 397 5.22 5.28 16.96
C TYR A 397 5.22 3.79 16.62
N VAL A 398 4.78 2.99 17.59
CA VAL A 398 4.54 1.56 17.44
C VAL A 398 3.04 1.33 17.52
N SER A 399 2.44 0.92 16.40
CA SER A 399 1.02 0.57 16.31
C SER A 399 0.72 -0.75 17.06
N SER A 400 -0.45 -1.34 16.81
CA SER A 400 -0.89 -2.57 17.49
C SER A 400 0.16 -3.71 17.42
N PRO A 401 0.34 -4.57 18.44
CA PRO A 401 -0.40 -4.61 19.71
C PRO A 401 0.15 -3.63 20.76
N VAL A 402 1.25 -2.93 20.49
CA VAL A 402 1.96 -2.13 21.50
C VAL A 402 1.26 -0.77 21.74
N LYS A 403 0.81 -0.11 20.67
CA LYS A 403 0.07 1.17 20.72
C LYS A 403 0.79 2.22 21.58
N ALA A 404 2.05 2.49 21.27
CA ALA A 404 2.88 3.43 22.02
C ALA A 404 3.51 4.49 21.11
N LEU A 405 3.35 5.76 21.50
CA LEU A 405 4.14 6.87 20.99
C LEU A 405 5.30 7.09 21.98
N ILE A 406 6.52 6.95 21.49
CA ILE A 406 7.73 7.04 22.32
C ILE A 406 8.64 8.11 21.73
N VAL A 407 9.06 9.06 22.56
CA VAL A 407 9.97 10.16 22.18
C VAL A 407 11.25 10.04 23.00
N ASP A 408 12.39 10.30 22.35
CA ASP A 408 13.67 10.38 23.04
C ASP A 408 13.68 11.60 23.98
N ILE A 409 14.23 11.41 25.17
CA ILE A 409 14.37 12.49 26.17
C ILE A 409 15.08 13.74 25.60
N ALA A 410 16.01 13.56 24.66
CA ALA A 410 16.79 14.62 24.06
C ALA A 410 16.18 15.17 22.75
N ALA A 411 15.07 14.62 22.26
CA ALA A 411 14.52 14.96 20.95
C ALA A 411 13.00 15.20 20.98
N PRO A 412 12.51 16.21 21.73
CA PRO A 412 11.09 16.57 21.77
C PRO A 412 10.53 16.94 20.39
N ASN A 413 11.38 17.43 19.50
CA ASN A 413 11.09 17.82 18.11
C ASN A 413 10.63 16.67 17.21
N SER A 414 10.78 15.41 17.65
CA SER A 414 10.20 14.25 16.97
C SER A 414 8.71 14.04 17.29
N PHE A 415 8.18 14.68 18.33
CA PHE A 415 6.82 14.40 18.83
C PHE A 415 5.75 14.61 17.76
N ALA A 416 5.79 15.72 17.01
CA ALA A 416 4.77 16.00 15.99
C ALA A 416 4.80 14.95 14.87
N HIS A 417 5.99 14.52 14.44
CA HIS A 417 6.16 13.49 13.44
C HIS A 417 5.55 12.15 13.89
N GLU A 418 5.87 11.69 15.09
CA GLU A 418 5.32 10.45 15.63
C GLU A 418 3.81 10.54 15.93
N CYS A 419 3.34 11.73 16.28
CA CYS A 419 1.92 12.01 16.45
C CYS A 419 1.16 11.91 15.12
N LEU A 420 1.74 12.38 14.02
CA LEU A 420 1.17 12.23 12.68
C LEU A 420 1.15 10.76 12.24
N HIS A 421 2.18 9.97 12.56
CA HIS A 421 2.08 8.51 12.40
C HIS A 421 0.97 7.88 13.23
N LEU A 422 0.78 8.32 14.48
CA LEU A 422 -0.35 7.86 15.29
C LEU A 422 -1.70 8.20 14.63
N ILE A 423 -1.87 9.42 14.12
CA ILE A 423 -3.08 9.84 13.40
C ILE A 423 -3.29 8.99 12.14
N ASP A 424 -2.24 8.76 11.34
CA ASP A 424 -2.29 7.93 10.13
C ASP A 424 -2.88 6.55 10.41
N TYR A 425 -2.53 5.95 11.55
CA TYR A 425 -2.93 4.60 11.96
C TYR A 425 -4.26 4.51 12.72
N THR A 426 -4.73 5.56 13.39
CA THR A 426 -5.83 5.46 14.37
C THR A 426 -7.18 5.96 13.86
N VAL A 427 -7.20 6.71 12.77
CA VAL A 427 -8.41 7.42 12.32
C VAL A 427 -9.36 6.54 11.53
N MET A 428 -8.87 5.55 10.78
CA MET A 428 -9.74 4.68 9.96
C MET A 428 -10.12 3.39 10.70
N LYS A 429 -11.43 3.06 10.70
CA LYS A 429 -11.98 1.92 11.44
C LYS A 429 -11.67 0.55 10.82
N ASP A 430 -11.25 0.52 9.56
CA ASP A 430 -11.02 -0.68 8.75
C ASP A 430 -9.54 -1.12 8.70
N SER A 431 -8.67 -0.49 9.49
CA SER A 431 -7.21 -0.71 9.52
C SER A 431 -6.46 -0.24 8.26
N THR A 432 -7.09 0.59 7.43
CA THR A 432 -6.47 1.31 6.31
C THR A 432 -5.75 2.55 6.83
N LEU A 433 -4.61 2.91 6.26
CA LEU A 433 -3.87 4.12 6.64
C LEU A 433 -4.44 5.34 5.91
N LEU A 434 -4.46 6.51 6.55
CA LEU A 434 -4.84 7.76 5.88
C LEU A 434 -3.92 8.06 4.68
N SER A 435 -2.65 7.73 4.81
CA SER A 435 -1.60 7.85 3.81
C SER A 435 -1.80 6.95 2.58
N GLU A 436 -2.54 5.83 2.72
CA GLU A 436 -2.93 4.94 1.62
C GLU A 436 -4.25 5.39 0.96
N GLY A 437 -4.97 6.32 1.59
CA GLY A 437 -6.26 6.82 1.14
C GLY A 437 -6.17 7.68 -0.11
N ILE A 438 -7.20 7.59 -0.96
CA ILE A 438 -7.24 8.29 -2.26
C ILE A 438 -7.12 9.82 -2.16
N ARG A 439 -7.60 10.43 -1.06
CA ARG A 439 -7.49 11.88 -0.82
C ARG A 439 -6.05 12.35 -0.64
N PHE A 440 -5.17 11.48 -0.11
CA PHE A 440 -3.77 11.82 0.11
C PHE A 440 -2.90 11.48 -1.11
N ARG A 441 -3.43 10.70 -2.06
CA ARG A 441 -2.66 10.21 -3.20
C ARG A 441 -2.04 11.30 -4.09
N PRO A 442 -2.73 12.41 -4.43
CA PRO A 442 -2.11 13.49 -5.19
C PRO A 442 -0.88 14.10 -4.50
N ILE A 443 -0.90 14.22 -3.18
CA ILE A 443 0.23 14.72 -2.38
C ILE A 443 1.41 13.76 -2.46
N VAL A 444 1.17 12.46 -2.33
CA VAL A 444 2.20 11.41 -2.47
C VAL A 444 2.88 11.48 -3.83
N ASP A 445 2.10 11.52 -4.91
CA ASP A 445 2.64 11.53 -6.27
C ASP A 445 3.48 12.79 -6.52
N ARG A 446 2.97 13.99 -6.16
CA ARG A 446 3.69 15.25 -6.31
C ARG A 446 4.95 15.32 -5.44
N TYR A 447 4.87 14.83 -4.21
CA TYR A 447 6.02 14.74 -3.30
C TYR A 447 7.11 13.83 -3.87
N ILE A 448 6.76 12.63 -4.33
CA ILE A 448 7.71 11.67 -4.94
C ILE A 448 8.38 12.29 -6.15
N GLU A 449 7.64 12.95 -7.03
CA GLU A 449 8.15 13.64 -8.20
C GLU A 449 9.20 14.69 -7.82
N LEU A 450 8.85 15.60 -6.91
CA LEU A 450 9.71 16.71 -6.50
C LEU A 450 10.98 16.23 -5.78
N VAL A 451 10.86 15.26 -4.87
CA VAL A 451 12.02 14.72 -4.16
C VAL A 451 12.93 13.96 -5.13
N SER A 452 12.36 13.10 -5.99
CA SER A 452 13.15 12.33 -6.95
C SER A 452 13.91 13.24 -7.91
N LYS A 453 13.24 14.27 -8.45
CA LYS A 453 13.88 15.27 -9.33
C LYS A 453 15.03 15.99 -8.64
N LYS A 454 14.86 16.39 -7.37
CA LYS A 454 15.94 17.02 -6.60
C LYS A 454 17.10 16.07 -6.35
N VAL A 455 16.84 14.82 -5.97
CA VAL A 455 17.89 13.82 -5.77
C VAL A 455 18.65 13.52 -7.06
N ASP A 456 17.95 13.40 -8.18
CA ASP A 456 18.56 13.15 -9.48
C ASP A 456 19.48 14.30 -9.92
N SER A 457 19.11 15.54 -9.58
CA SER A 457 19.90 16.75 -9.84
C SER A 457 21.17 16.90 -8.98
N LEU A 458 21.33 16.12 -7.91
CA LEU A 458 22.54 16.14 -7.09
C LEU A 458 23.75 15.61 -7.87
N GLU A 459 24.93 16.13 -7.57
CA GLU A 459 26.17 15.68 -8.18
C GLU A 459 26.48 14.20 -7.89
N ASN A 460 27.23 13.57 -8.79
CA ASN A 460 27.70 12.21 -8.57
C ASN A 460 28.73 12.21 -7.43
N GLY A 461 28.49 11.38 -6.39
CA GLY A 461 29.30 11.35 -5.18
C GLY A 461 28.72 12.11 -4.00
N ASP A 462 27.60 12.83 -4.18
CA ASP A 462 26.86 13.44 -3.07
C ASP A 462 26.48 12.38 -2.01
N ALA A 463 26.67 12.73 -0.73
CA ALA A 463 26.48 11.80 0.38
C ALA A 463 25.00 11.40 0.54
N PHE A 464 24.07 12.33 0.32
CA PHE A 464 22.63 12.07 0.37
C PHE A 464 22.22 11.19 -0.81
N LYS A 465 22.66 11.50 -2.03
CA LYS A 465 22.39 10.68 -3.23
C LYS A 465 22.92 9.26 -3.05
N SER A 466 24.13 9.11 -2.51
CA SER A 466 24.74 7.80 -2.22
C SER A 466 23.93 7.02 -1.18
N GLN A 467 23.48 7.69 -0.12
CA GLN A 467 22.64 7.11 0.93
C GLN A 467 21.25 6.71 0.40
N TRP A 468 20.66 7.53 -0.47
CA TRP A 468 19.36 7.31 -1.12
C TRP A 468 19.31 6.01 -1.91
N PHE A 469 20.36 5.70 -2.68
CA PHE A 469 20.47 4.47 -3.47
C PHE A 469 21.10 3.29 -2.71
N SER A 470 21.37 3.44 -1.42
CA SER A 470 21.96 2.38 -0.60
C SER A 470 20.94 1.38 -0.03
N ASN A 471 21.46 0.29 0.55
CA ASN A 471 20.66 -0.69 1.32
C ASN A 471 20.58 -0.35 2.82
N LYS A 472 20.96 0.88 3.23
CA LYS A 472 20.92 1.32 4.62
C LYS A 472 19.51 1.79 5.02
N LYS A 473 19.28 1.98 6.33
CA LYS A 473 17.98 2.34 6.93
C LYS A 473 17.30 3.54 6.23
N TYR A 474 18.05 4.62 5.98
CA TYR A 474 17.54 5.86 5.43
C TYR A 474 17.77 5.92 3.91
N ASN A 475 17.17 5.00 3.17
CA ASN A 475 17.26 4.96 1.70
C ASN A 475 15.96 5.47 1.05
N LYS A 476 15.88 5.43 -0.28
CA LYS A 476 14.69 5.85 -1.03
C LYS A 476 13.40 5.17 -0.54
N ASP A 477 13.45 3.89 -0.18
CA ASP A 477 12.26 3.14 0.22
C ASP A 477 11.76 3.57 1.59
N TYR A 478 12.62 4.16 2.42
CA TYR A 478 12.24 4.81 3.68
C TYR A 478 11.63 6.19 3.41
N TYR A 479 12.27 7.02 2.59
CA TYR A 479 11.81 8.38 2.36
C TYR A 479 10.53 8.48 1.52
N LEU A 480 10.31 7.51 0.62
CA LEU A 480 9.13 7.46 -0.25
C LEU A 480 8.01 6.55 0.28
N ASP A 481 8.14 6.08 1.52
CA ASP A 481 7.09 5.34 2.20
C ASP A 481 5.88 6.26 2.47
N TYR A 482 4.65 5.80 2.21
CA TYR A 482 3.47 6.67 2.22
C TYR A 482 3.21 7.25 3.62
N SER A 483 3.41 6.46 4.68
CA SER A 483 3.27 6.94 6.06
C SER A 483 4.32 8.00 6.42
N GLU A 484 5.54 7.86 5.89
CA GLU A 484 6.63 8.83 6.10
C GLU A 484 6.38 10.13 5.33
N ILE A 485 5.89 10.04 4.09
CA ILE A 485 5.44 11.21 3.32
C ILE A 485 4.31 11.93 4.05
N PHE A 486 3.35 11.18 4.60
CA PHE A 486 2.25 11.73 5.41
C PHE A 486 2.76 12.51 6.62
N ALA A 487 3.66 11.93 7.40
CA ALA A 487 4.23 12.60 8.57
C ALA A 487 5.01 13.87 8.16
N ARG A 488 5.87 13.81 7.14
CA ARG A 488 6.60 14.99 6.66
C ARG A 488 5.70 16.08 6.11
N ALA A 489 4.67 15.71 5.35
CA ALA A 489 3.68 16.66 4.83
C ALA A 489 2.92 17.35 5.98
N GLY A 490 2.60 16.61 7.06
CA GLY A 490 1.99 17.19 8.24
C GLY A 490 2.94 18.12 8.99
N GLU A 491 4.22 17.78 9.10
CA GLU A 491 5.23 18.70 9.66
C GLU A 491 5.33 20.00 8.84
N MET A 492 5.36 19.89 7.51
CA MET A 492 5.36 21.05 6.62
C MET A 492 4.10 21.90 6.80
N TYR A 493 2.93 21.27 6.99
CA TYR A 493 1.70 21.99 7.32
C TYR A 493 1.83 22.75 8.64
N LEU A 494 2.28 22.07 9.70
CA LEU A 494 2.36 22.66 11.04
C LEU A 494 3.35 23.82 11.09
N PHE A 495 4.50 23.66 10.43
CA PHE A 495 5.57 24.66 10.41
C PHE A 495 5.25 25.84 9.48
N TYR A 496 4.96 25.60 8.19
CA TYR A 496 4.84 26.68 7.20
C TYR A 496 3.45 27.32 7.14
N ILE A 497 2.39 26.53 7.39
CA ILE A 497 1.01 26.98 7.18
C ILE A 497 0.35 27.34 8.51
N ALA A 498 0.35 26.42 9.48
CA ALA A 498 -0.23 26.66 10.79
C ALA A 498 0.66 27.54 11.68
N LYS A 499 1.96 27.64 11.36
CA LYS A 499 2.96 28.47 12.04
C LYS A 499 2.96 28.27 13.55
N ILE A 500 2.91 27.00 13.97
CA ILE A 500 2.96 26.70 15.40
C ILE A 500 4.38 26.87 15.92
N GLU A 501 4.52 27.55 17.04
CA GLU A 501 5.79 27.71 17.75
C GLU A 501 5.82 26.71 18.91
N THR A 502 6.60 25.64 18.76
CA THR A 502 6.70 24.57 19.75
C THR A 502 8.01 23.79 19.58
N SER A 503 8.51 23.24 20.68
CA SER A 503 9.61 22.28 20.70
C SER A 503 9.27 20.91 20.07
N PHE A 504 8.02 20.69 19.64
CA PHE A 504 7.60 19.46 18.96
C PHE A 504 7.92 19.39 17.46
N LEU A 505 8.49 20.46 16.89
CA LEU A 505 8.93 20.54 15.51
C LEU A 505 10.44 20.83 15.45
N TYR A 506 11.06 20.53 14.31
CA TYR A 506 12.42 20.98 14.03
C TYR A 506 12.49 22.50 13.78
N ASP A 507 13.64 23.09 14.06
CA ASP A 507 13.88 24.53 13.86
C ASP A 507 13.80 24.94 12.38
N ASN A 508 14.08 24.01 11.46
CA ASN A 508 13.91 24.23 10.04
C ASN A 508 13.61 22.94 9.26
N TYR A 509 12.96 23.12 8.11
CA TYR A 509 12.57 22.06 7.18
C TYR A 509 13.16 22.32 5.78
N ASN A 510 14.47 22.55 5.70
CA ASN A 510 15.15 22.91 4.44
C ASN A 510 15.76 21.72 3.67
N SER A 511 15.71 20.51 4.23
CA SER A 511 16.24 19.30 3.59
C SER A 511 15.49 18.95 2.29
N ILE A 512 16.14 18.19 1.41
CA ILE A 512 15.60 17.72 0.12
C ILE A 512 14.27 16.97 0.29
N VAL A 513 14.09 16.30 1.42
CA VAL A 513 12.87 15.57 1.80
C VAL A 513 11.73 16.47 2.31
N PHE A 514 11.90 17.79 2.27
CA PHE A 514 10.85 18.77 2.53
C PHE A 514 10.75 19.72 1.32
N PRO A 515 10.25 19.23 0.17
CA PRO A 515 10.23 20.02 -1.04
C PRO A 515 9.28 21.22 -0.92
N LYS A 516 9.81 22.42 -1.13
CA LYS A 516 9.01 23.65 -1.24
C LYS A 516 8.54 23.82 -2.68
N ASP A 517 7.23 23.74 -2.88
CA ASP A 517 6.52 23.87 -4.15
C ASP A 517 5.11 24.36 -3.85
N ASP A 518 4.66 25.42 -4.52
CA ASP A 518 3.39 26.09 -4.18
C ASP A 518 2.18 25.18 -4.35
N GLU A 519 2.18 24.37 -5.41
CA GLU A 519 1.13 23.39 -5.68
C GLU A 519 1.08 22.33 -4.58
N LEU A 520 2.22 21.71 -4.23
CA LEU A 520 2.30 20.76 -3.13
C LEU A 520 1.83 21.38 -1.81
N MET A 521 2.27 22.60 -1.49
CA MET A 521 1.89 23.29 -0.24
C MET A 521 0.39 23.57 -0.18
N ASN A 522 -0.25 23.91 -1.30
CA ASN A 522 -1.69 24.07 -1.38
C ASN A 522 -2.42 22.73 -1.15
N MET A 523 -1.96 21.64 -1.77
CA MET A 523 -2.53 20.31 -1.55
C MET A 523 -2.40 19.87 -0.07
N ILE A 524 -1.24 20.09 0.53
CA ILE A 524 -0.96 19.83 1.95
C ILE A 524 -1.89 20.65 2.85
N SER A 525 -2.01 21.95 2.59
CA SER A 525 -2.93 22.86 3.30
C SER A 525 -4.36 22.33 3.28
N ASP A 526 -4.88 22.03 2.09
CA ASP A 526 -6.26 21.57 1.91
C ASP A 526 -6.52 20.26 2.65
N TYR A 527 -5.60 19.31 2.54
CA TYR A 527 -5.74 18.00 3.16
C TYR A 527 -5.72 18.08 4.69
N PHE A 528 -4.73 18.75 5.30
CA PHE A 528 -4.61 18.80 6.76
C PHE A 528 -5.67 19.70 7.40
N LYS A 529 -6.10 20.78 6.75
CA LYS A 529 -7.29 21.55 7.19
C LYS A 529 -8.53 20.66 7.23
N TRP A 530 -8.80 19.92 6.17
CA TRP A 530 -9.91 18.97 6.13
C TRP A 530 -9.80 17.89 7.21
N LEU A 531 -8.61 17.28 7.35
CA LEU A 531 -8.36 16.20 8.30
C LEU A 531 -8.59 16.69 9.74
N PHE A 532 -7.99 17.81 10.13
CA PHE A 532 -8.11 18.32 11.49
C PHE A 532 -9.52 18.82 11.80
N LEU A 533 -10.23 19.42 10.84
CA LEU A 533 -11.67 19.72 11.00
C LEU A 533 -12.49 18.45 11.25
N LYS A 534 -12.23 17.39 10.47
CA LYS A 534 -12.91 16.10 10.63
C LYS A 534 -12.62 15.46 12.00
N LEU A 535 -11.36 15.48 12.45
CA LEU A 535 -10.99 14.95 13.76
C LEU A 535 -11.64 15.74 14.89
N LYS A 536 -11.63 17.07 14.82
CA LYS A 536 -12.28 17.93 15.81
C LYS A 536 -13.78 17.65 15.93
N ALA A 537 -14.46 17.40 14.80
CA ALA A 537 -15.87 17.05 14.79
C ALA A 537 -16.19 15.68 15.43
N GLN A 538 -15.20 14.79 15.52
CA GLN A 538 -15.33 13.46 16.13
C GLN A 538 -15.01 13.45 17.63
N LEU A 539 -14.45 14.55 18.18
CA LEU A 539 -14.20 14.65 19.61
C LEU A 539 -15.52 14.73 20.38
N PRO A 540 -15.65 14.02 21.51
CA PRO A 540 -16.82 14.15 22.36
C PRO A 540 -16.97 15.61 22.82
N LYS A 541 -18.19 16.15 22.71
CA LYS A 541 -18.54 17.45 23.27
C LYS A 541 -18.49 17.35 24.81
N LYS A 542 -17.32 17.56 25.41
CA LYS A 542 -17.19 17.63 26.88
C LYS A 542 -17.85 18.93 27.35
N GLU A 543 -19.02 18.83 28.00
CA GLU A 543 -19.65 19.95 28.69
C GLU A 543 -18.74 20.45 29.82
N ARG A 544 -18.38 21.75 29.72
CA ARG A 544 -17.98 22.72 30.76
C ARG A 544 -17.56 22.19 32.15
N SER A 545 -16.68 21.20 32.23
CA SER A 545 -16.11 20.75 33.53
C SER A 545 -14.73 21.40 33.83
N ILE A 546 -14.16 22.15 32.88
CA ILE A 546 -12.77 22.63 32.93
C ILE A 546 -12.62 24.01 33.61
N MET A 547 -13.67 24.84 33.60
CA MET A 547 -13.69 26.09 34.41
C MET A 547 -13.54 25.82 35.92
N LYS A 548 -13.82 24.59 36.39
CA LYS A 548 -13.68 24.21 37.80
C LYS A 548 -12.21 23.94 38.17
N ILE A 549 -11.45 23.26 37.30
CA ILE A 549 -10.05 22.90 37.55
C ILE A 549 -9.12 24.12 37.48
N LEU A 550 -9.40 25.07 36.58
CA LEU A 550 -8.63 26.32 36.46
C LEU A 550 -8.97 27.36 37.56
N ASN A 551 -10.18 27.32 38.12
CA ASN A 551 -10.55 28.21 39.23
C ASN A 551 -10.00 27.73 40.57
N ASP A 552 -9.81 26.41 40.76
CA ASP A 552 -9.18 25.86 41.98
C ASP A 552 -7.67 26.11 42.05
N THR A 553 -7.02 26.53 40.96
CA THR A 553 -5.58 26.90 40.93
C THR A 553 -5.33 28.40 41.04
N LYS A 554 -6.37 29.24 40.92
CA LYS A 554 -6.27 30.71 41.08
C LYS A 554 -6.34 31.18 42.54
N SER A 555 -6.57 30.30 43.52
CA SER A 555 -6.59 30.66 44.94
C SER A 555 -5.22 30.63 45.63
N SER A 556 -4.14 30.35 44.90
CA SER A 556 -2.78 30.46 45.44
C SER A 556 -1.84 31.10 44.42
N VAL A 557 -1.37 32.31 44.76
CA VAL A 557 -0.34 33.11 44.09
C VAL A 557 -0.89 34.07 43.01
N ASP A 558 -1.58 35.11 43.48
CA ASP A 558 -1.42 36.44 42.89
C ASP A 558 -0.06 37.04 43.29
N THR A 559 0.47 37.89 42.42
CA THR A 559 1.75 38.63 42.46
C THR A 559 2.96 37.93 41.85
N LEU A 560 3.15 38.13 40.53
CA LEU A 560 4.37 38.73 39.97
C LEU A 560 4.12 39.06 38.49
N SER A 561 4.42 40.30 38.15
CA SER A 561 4.18 40.97 36.88
C SER A 561 4.79 40.26 35.67
N ALA A 562 4.07 40.33 34.55
CA ALA A 562 4.57 39.97 33.23
C ALA A 562 5.83 40.79 32.88
N ALA A 563 6.98 40.12 32.81
CA ALA A 563 8.15 40.61 32.10
C ALA A 563 8.29 39.84 30.78
N PRO A 564 8.71 40.48 29.67
CA PRO A 564 8.97 39.78 28.42
C PRO A 564 10.15 38.83 28.60
N LEU A 565 9.99 37.59 28.10
CA LEU A 565 11.04 36.57 28.13
C LEU A 565 12.10 36.91 27.08
N GLU A 566 13.23 37.47 27.51
CA GLU A 566 14.45 37.51 26.71
C GLU A 566 15.13 36.13 26.73
N TYR A 567 15.44 35.61 25.54
CA TYR A 567 16.15 34.34 25.35
C TYR A 567 17.61 34.62 25.04
N VAL A 568 18.54 34.11 25.86
CA VAL A 568 19.97 34.10 25.55
C VAL A 568 20.26 32.90 24.65
N ILE A 569 20.68 33.18 23.42
CA ILE A 569 21.05 32.20 22.38
C ILE A 569 22.53 31.87 22.54
N ASN A 570 22.89 30.58 22.68
CA ASN A 570 24.28 30.14 22.51
C ASN A 570 24.60 29.95 21.02
N SER A 571 25.89 30.04 20.67
CA SER A 571 26.44 30.10 19.31
C SER A 571 26.03 28.99 18.33
N ASP A 572 25.38 27.93 18.82
CA ASP A 572 25.13 26.70 18.08
C ASP A 572 23.63 26.51 17.75
N GLY A 573 22.77 27.49 18.09
CA GLY A 573 21.36 27.51 17.72
C GLY A 573 20.47 26.43 18.37
N GLN A 574 20.97 25.66 19.34
CA GLN A 574 20.20 24.63 20.05
C GLN A 574 19.51 25.19 21.31
N LEU A 575 18.21 24.95 21.45
CA LEU A 575 17.52 24.97 22.73
C LEU A 575 17.66 23.60 23.40
N THR A 576 18.63 23.48 24.31
CA THR A 576 18.83 22.24 25.07
C THR A 576 17.87 22.11 26.24
N LEU A 577 17.26 20.92 26.39
CA LEU A 577 16.51 20.51 27.58
C LEU A 577 17.42 20.18 28.80
N PHE A 578 18.44 21.00 29.12
CA PHE A 578 19.18 20.93 30.40
C PHE A 578 18.68 21.83 31.52
#